data_AF-A0A914QSI0-F1
#
_entry.id   AF-A0A914QSI0-F1
#
_cell.length_a   1.000
_cell.length_b   1.000
_cell.length_c   1.000
_cell.angle_alpha   90.00
_cell.angle_beta   90.00
_cell.angle_gamma   90.00
#
_symmetry.space_group_name_H-M   'P 1'
#
loop_
_entity.id
_entity.type
_entity.pdbx_description
1 polymer ?
#
loop_
_entity_poly.entity_id
_entity_poly.type
_entity_poly.pdbx_seq_one_letter_code
_entity_poly.pdbx_strand_id
1 'polypeptide(L)' 'MPKAKSLSDYEKGQINAFHQQGLSDRKIGRRIKRSHQLVAAFLKNPNGYGTKKRSGRQPKLFARDKS' A
#
# COMPACT_ATOMS: atom_id res chain seq x y z
N MET A 1 -9.82 -10.81 2.85
CA MET A 1 -8.81 -10.50 1.81
C MET A 1 -8.67 -8.99 1.66
N PRO A 2 -7.47 -8.42 1.45
CA PRO A 2 -7.41 -7.03 1.00
C PRO A 2 -8.13 -6.95 -0.35
N LYS A 3 -9.20 -6.14 -0.43
CA LYS A 3 -10.06 -6.02 -1.62
C LYS A 3 -9.37 -5.32 -2.79
N ALA A 4 -8.22 -4.67 -2.57
CA ALA A 4 -7.51 -3.90 -3.58
C ALA A 4 -6.06 -4.38 -3.74
N LYS A 5 -5.63 -4.51 -5.00
CA LYS A 5 -4.24 -4.78 -5.39
C LYS A 5 -3.37 -3.61 -4.92
N SER A 6 -2.22 -3.90 -4.31
CA SER A 6 -1.23 -2.87 -3.92
C SER A 6 -0.86 -1.99 -5.12
N LEU A 7 -0.44 -0.75 -4.87
CA LEU A 7 0.06 0.14 -5.92
C LEU A 7 1.29 -0.50 -6.61
N SER A 8 1.29 -0.50 -7.94
CA SER A 8 2.47 -0.85 -8.73
C SER A 8 3.52 0.26 -8.66
N ASP A 9 4.77 -0.05 -9.00
CA ASP A 9 5.84 0.96 -8.99
C ASP A 9 5.59 2.08 -10.01
N TYR A 10 4.93 1.76 -11.13
CA TYR A 10 4.46 2.76 -12.10
C TYR A 10 3.43 3.72 -11.48
N GLU A 11 2.43 3.19 -10.76
CA GLU A 11 1.42 4.02 -10.09
C GLU A 11 2.04 4.87 -8.97
N LYS A 12 3.02 4.33 -8.21
CA LYS A 12 3.78 5.09 -7.22
C LYS A 12 4.52 6.26 -7.85
N GLY A 13 5.17 6.03 -8.99
CA GLY A 13 5.84 7.08 -9.77
C GLY A 13 4.87 8.18 -10.20
N GLN A 14 3.69 7.80 -10.72
CA GLN A 14 2.64 8.76 -11.09
C GLN A 14 2.15 9.57 -9.89
N ILE A 15 1.90 8.92 -8.75
CA ILE A 15 1.47 9.61 -7.52
C ILE A 15 2.51 10.65 -7.09
N ASN A 16 3.80 10.29 -7.07
CA ASN A 16 4.88 11.22 -6.71
C ASN A 16 4.93 12.42 -7.66
N ALA A 17 4.89 12.17 -8.97
CA ALA A 17 4.94 13.25 -9.96
C ALA A 17 3.74 14.21 -9.84
N PHE A 18 2.52 13.67 -9.67
CA PHE A 18 1.33 14.53 -9.51
C PHE A 18 1.29 15.25 -8.16
N HIS A 19 1.82 14.63 -7.09
CA HIS A 19 1.91 15.27 -5.79
C HIS A 19 2.90 16.45 -5.81
N GLN A 20 4.04 16.29 -6.47
CA GLN A 20 5.01 17.38 -6.69
C GLN A 20 4.43 18.55 -7.51
N GLN A 21 3.48 18.26 -8.41
CA GLN A 21 2.72 19.28 -9.15
C GLN A 21 1.62 19.96 -8.30
N GLY A 22 1.47 19.61 -7.02
CA GLY A 22 0.48 20.18 -6.12
C GLY A 22 -0.95 19.69 -6.33
N LEU A 23 -1.16 18.56 -7.03
CA LEU A 23 -2.50 18.00 -7.18
C LEU A 23 -2.98 17.39 -5.85
N SER A 24 -4.28 17.55 -5.56
CA SER A 24 -4.90 16.90 -4.41
C SER A 24 -5.03 15.40 -4.59
N ASP A 25 -4.98 14.64 -3.50
CA ASP A 25 -5.07 13.16 -3.49
C ASP A 25 -6.30 12.63 -4.24
N ARG A 26 -7.43 13.35 -4.17
CA ARG A 26 -8.65 13.02 -4.92
C ARG A 26 -8.45 13.15 -6.42
N LYS A 27 -7.77 14.20 -6.88
CA LYS A 27 -7.47 14.43 -8.31
C LYS A 27 -6.46 13.40 -8.82
N ILE A 28 -5.44 13.09 -8.02
CA ILE A 28 -4.46 12.05 -8.31
C ILE A 28 -5.16 10.69 -8.45
N GLY A 29 -5.95 10.30 -7.45
CA GLY A 29 -6.69 9.04 -7.45
C GLY A 29 -7.60 8.89 -8.67
N ARG A 30 -8.34 9.94 -9.04
CA ARG A 30 -9.16 9.94 -10.27
C ARG A 30 -8.31 9.72 -11.52
N ARG A 31 -7.14 10.36 -11.63
CA ARG A 31 -6.27 10.30 -12.81
C ARG A 31 -5.63 8.91 -12.99
N ILE A 32 -5.29 8.24 -11.89
CA ILE A 32 -4.71 6.88 -11.91
C ILE A 32 -5.75 5.77 -11.69
N LYS A 33 -7.05 6.11 -11.63
CA LYS A 33 -8.17 5.19 -11.37
C LYS A 33 -8.02 4.40 -10.05
N ARG A 34 -7.53 5.05 -8.99
CA ARG A 34 -7.40 4.51 -7.63
C ARG A 34 -8.14 5.36 -6.59
N SER A 35 -8.39 4.78 -5.41
CA SER A 35 -8.98 5.51 -4.29
C SER A 35 -8.03 6.58 -3.76
N HIS A 36 -8.56 7.77 -3.46
CA HIS A 36 -7.79 8.84 -2.83
C HIS A 36 -7.19 8.41 -1.47
N GLN A 37 -7.85 7.50 -0.75
CA GLN A 37 -7.33 6.98 0.52
C GLN A 37 -6.06 6.15 0.31
N LEU A 38 -5.94 5.42 -0.81
CA LEU A 38 -4.72 4.68 -1.13
C LEU A 38 -3.58 5.63 -1.49
N VAL A 39 -3.88 6.71 -2.21
CA VAL A 39 -2.93 7.78 -2.52
C VAL A 39 -2.41 8.41 -1.23
N ALA A 40 -3.31 8.84 -0.33
CA ALA A 40 -2.95 9.41 0.96
C ALA A 40 -2.11 8.44 1.83
N ALA A 41 -2.49 7.16 1.87
CA ALA A 41 -1.77 6.14 2.61
C ALA A 41 -0.35 5.91 2.07
N PHE A 42 -0.17 5.99 0.75
CA PHE A 42 1.15 5.92 0.11
C PHE A 42 1.98 7.18 0.41
N LEU A 43 1.43 8.38 0.21
CA LEU A 43 2.13 9.64 0.46
C LEU A 43 2.56 9.80 1.92
N LYS A 44 1.79 9.26 2.88
CA LYS A 44 2.15 9.27 4.31
C LYS A 44 3.39 8.43 4.62
N ASN A 45 3.62 7.34 3.88
CA ASN A 45 4.79 6.48 4.06
C ASN A 45 5.20 5.83 2.73
N PRO A 46 5.89 6.59 1.85
CA PRO A 46 6.23 6.11 0.51
C PRO A 46 7.19 4.92 0.55
N ASN A 47 8.19 4.99 1.43
CA ASN A 47 9.25 3.99 1.56
C ASN A 47 8.77 2.69 2.23
N GLY A 48 7.81 2.79 3.14
CA GLY A 48 7.23 1.65 3.86
C GLY A 48 5.94 1.10 3.24
N TYR A 49 5.49 1.63 2.11
CA TYR A 49 4.25 1.20 1.50
C TYR A 49 4.38 -0.23 0.93
N GLY A 50 3.54 -1.15 1.41
CA GLY A 50 3.52 -2.53 0.93
C GLY A 50 4.65 -3.42 1.45
N THR A 51 5.57 -2.91 2.27
CA THR A 51 6.68 -3.69 2.84
C THR A 51 6.30 -4.44 4.12
N LYS A 52 5.14 -4.10 4.72
CA LYS A 52 4.66 -4.77 5.93
C LYS A 52 4.34 -6.24 5.64
N LYS A 53 5.29 -7.13 5.95
CA LYS A 53 5.07 -8.57 5.96
C LYS A 53 3.92 -8.87 6.92
N ARG A 54 2.91 -9.56 6.40
CA ARG A 54 1.89 -10.17 7.27
C ARG A 54 2.51 -11.44 7.84
N SER A 55 2.84 -11.42 9.13
CA SER A 55 3.07 -12.67 9.85
C SER A 55 1.82 -13.51 9.68
N GLY A 56 1.96 -14.71 9.12
CA GLY A 56 0.84 -15.63 8.95
C GLY A 56 0.18 -15.97 10.29
N ARG A 57 -0.89 -16.75 10.23
CA ARG A 57 -1.51 -17.31 11.44
C ARG A 57 -0.44 -18.10 12.21
N GLN A 58 -0.17 -17.70 13.44
CA GLN A 58 0.73 -18.45 14.31
C GLN A 58 0.16 -19.87 14.50
N PRO A 59 0.98 -20.92 14.39
CA PRO A 59 0.53 -22.28 14.65
C PRO A 59 0.09 -22.43 16.11
N LYS A 60 -0.93 -23.27 16.33
CA LYS A 60 -1.50 -23.54 17.66
C LYS A 60 -0.60 -24.40 18.53
N LEU A 61 0.27 -25.19 17.89
CA LEU A 61 1.30 -26.00 18.51
C LEU A 61 2.61 -25.23 18.44
N PHE A 62 3.26 -25.07 19.59
CA PHE A 62 4.59 -24.50 19.64
C PHE A 62 5.59 -25.55 19.13
N ALA A 63 6.79 -25.12 18.72
CA ALA A 63 7.83 -26.03 18.23
C ALA A 63 8.16 -27.16 19.21
N ARG A 64 7.89 -26.95 20.52
CA ARG A 64 8.05 -27.92 21.61
C ARG A 64 7.09 -29.11 21.57
N ASP A 65 5.96 -29.00 20.87
CA ASP A 65 4.89 -30.02 20.85
C ASP A 65 4.99 -30.94 19.60
N LYS A 66 6.03 -30.75 18.77
CA LYS A 66 6.36 -31.63 17.65
C LYS A 66 7.41 -32.64 18.12
N SER A 67 6.96 -33.71 18.78
CA SER A 67 7.75 -34.88 19.14
C SER A 67 7.27 -36.10 18.38
#